data_AF-A0A5N8W9W7-F1
#
_entry.id   AF-A0A5N8W9W7-F1
#
_cell.length_a   1.000
_cell.length_b   1.000
_cell.length_c   1.000
_cell.angle_alpha   90.00
_cell.angle_beta   90.00
_cell.angle_gamma   90.00
#
_symmetry.space_group_name_H-M   'P 1'
#
loop_
_entity.id
_entity.type
_entity.pdbx_description
1 polymer ?
#
loop_
_entity_poly.entity_id
_entity_poly.type
_entity_poly.pdbx_seq_one_letter_code
_entity_poly.pdbx_strand_id
1 'polypeptide(L)'
;MTRRGCEGWVHGLKGQTICFTGKIVLDGERMVRAECARRARQRGATTKTDFSGGISLVVHGDLTGKQVSDQRRNYSDTLVAAERERELGHHVHVVDGAGFGELIHGLSARCLELRRPRRGGGPVVVPASATYDVLGAPLTARKVTQHGARELTVDLDALDEGTAAHESTIGALIEHLAHRHVEVHTFTRNSPRFDAGWAVGKELFVAEVKSLTGTSQDQQIRLGIGQVLDYAHQLRSMASGWSIRPVLVLEKQPADDRWTSLAEAIGIQLTWAPGFQGV
;
A
#
# COMPACT_ATOMS: atom_id res chain seq x y z
N MET A 1 -10.91 8.93 24.10
CA MET A 1 -10.30 7.95 23.16
C MET A 1 -9.09 8.62 22.53
N THR A 2 -7.89 8.31 23.04
CA THR A 2 -6.62 8.69 22.42
C THR A 2 -6.56 8.09 21.01
N ARG A 3 -6.61 8.93 19.98
CA ARG A 3 -6.39 8.47 18.59
C ARG A 3 -5.01 7.82 18.57
N ARG A 4 -4.93 6.57 18.09
CA ARG A 4 -3.67 5.83 17.91
C ARG A 4 -2.68 6.76 17.21
N GLY A 5 -1.43 6.76 17.67
CA GLY A 5 -0.35 7.47 16.99
C GLY A 5 -0.36 7.09 15.50
N CYS A 6 -0.18 8.07 14.63
CA CYS A 6 -0.15 7.81 13.20
C CYS A 6 1.11 7.01 12.86
N GLU A 7 0.93 5.78 12.39
CA GLU A 7 1.99 4.88 11.89
C GLU A 7 2.52 5.32 10.51
N GLY A 8 2.22 6.55 10.08
CA GLY A 8 2.60 7.10 8.78
C GLY A 8 1.64 6.78 7.64
N TRP A 9 0.53 6.06 7.90
CA TRP A 9 -0.41 5.61 6.89
C TRP A 9 -1.87 5.86 7.27
N VAL A 10 -2.71 5.93 6.24
CA VAL A 10 -4.18 5.95 6.31
C VAL A 10 -4.66 4.71 5.58
N HIS A 11 -5.27 3.76 6.29
CA HIS A 11 -5.65 2.47 5.70
C HIS A 11 -7.01 2.47 4.99
N GLY A 12 -7.79 3.55 5.11
CA GLY A 12 -9.08 3.66 4.47
C GLY A 12 -9.89 4.86 4.93
N LEU A 13 -11.02 5.08 4.27
CA LEU A 13 -11.90 6.24 4.52
C LEU A 13 -13.02 5.94 5.53
N LYS A 14 -13.30 4.67 5.83
CA LYS A 14 -14.39 4.29 6.73
C LYS A 14 -14.19 4.89 8.12
N GLY A 15 -15.17 5.66 8.59
CA GLY A 15 -15.13 6.32 9.89
C GLY A 15 -14.26 7.58 9.95
N GLN A 16 -13.63 8.00 8.84
CA GLN A 16 -12.87 9.24 8.77
C GLN A 16 -13.81 10.44 8.61
N THR A 17 -13.49 11.56 9.25
CA THR A 17 -14.11 12.87 8.98
C THR A 17 -13.14 13.73 8.18
N ILE A 18 -13.51 14.02 6.94
CA ILE A 18 -12.60 14.57 5.93
C ILE A 18 -12.88 16.04 5.68
N CYS A 19 -11.81 16.84 5.59
CA CYS A 19 -11.84 18.18 5.02
C CYS A 19 -10.95 18.24 3.77
N PHE A 20 -11.42 18.92 2.73
CA PHE A 20 -10.66 19.10 1.49
C PHE A 20 -10.09 20.52 1.44
N THR A 21 -8.90 20.68 0.87
CA THR A 21 -8.32 21.99 0.57
C THR A 21 -7.61 21.95 -0.79
N GLY A 22 -7.55 23.09 -1.49
CA GLY A 22 -7.02 23.13 -2.86
C GLY A 22 -7.94 22.53 -3.92
N LYS A 23 -7.39 22.35 -5.13
CA LYS A 23 -8.01 21.66 -6.27
C LYS A 23 -7.49 20.23 -6.29
N ILE A 24 -8.38 19.25 -6.16
CA ILE A 24 -7.98 17.85 -6.18
C ILE A 24 -7.96 17.37 -7.63
N VAL A 25 -6.85 16.75 -8.04
CA VAL A 25 -6.75 16.05 -9.32
C VAL A 25 -6.69 14.56 -9.01
N LEU A 26 -7.53 13.79 -9.69
CA LEU A 26 -7.60 12.34 -9.59
C LEU A 26 -7.57 11.80 -11.02
N ASP A 27 -6.62 10.93 -11.34
CA ASP A 27 -6.51 10.32 -12.67
C ASP A 27 -6.32 11.31 -13.82
N GLY A 28 -5.62 12.41 -13.55
CA GLY A 28 -5.45 13.50 -14.52
C GLY A 28 -6.69 14.40 -14.67
N GLU A 29 -7.81 14.05 -14.03
CA GLU A 29 -9.03 14.85 -14.07
C GLU A 29 -9.16 15.75 -12.84
N ARG A 30 -9.48 17.03 -13.10
CA ARG A 30 -9.79 17.97 -12.03
C ARG A 30 -11.14 17.63 -11.43
N MET A 31 -11.14 17.31 -10.15
CA MET A 31 -12.35 17.00 -9.41
C MET A 31 -12.90 18.22 -8.67
N VAL A 32 -14.21 18.43 -8.81
CA VAL A 32 -14.93 19.38 -7.97
C VAL A 32 -15.12 18.81 -6.56
N ARG A 33 -15.09 19.68 -5.54
CA ARG A 33 -15.14 19.28 -4.13
C ARG A 33 -16.37 18.42 -3.78
N ALA A 34 -17.52 18.71 -4.38
CA ALA A 34 -18.75 17.95 -4.17
C ALA A 34 -18.60 16.48 -4.63
N GLU A 35 -17.89 16.26 -5.73
CA GLU A 35 -17.65 14.93 -6.28
C GLU A 35 -16.63 14.16 -5.42
N CYS A 36 -15.55 14.81 -4.95
CA CYS A 36 -14.65 14.21 -3.96
C CYS A 36 -15.42 13.79 -2.70
N ALA A 37 -16.30 14.66 -2.21
CA ALA A 37 -17.10 14.39 -1.03
C ALA A 37 -18.06 13.21 -1.23
N ARG A 38 -18.68 13.10 -2.41
CA ARG A 38 -19.55 11.98 -2.78
C ARG A 38 -18.80 10.66 -2.77
N ARG A 39 -17.66 10.58 -3.45
CA ARG A 39 -16.84 9.35 -3.51
C ARG A 39 -16.32 8.93 -2.14
N ALA A 40 -15.91 9.89 -1.31
CA ALA A 40 -15.47 9.59 0.06
C ALA A 40 -16.59 9.01 0.93
N ARG A 41 -17.82 9.54 0.81
CA ARG A 41 -19.00 9.02 1.53
C ARG A 41 -19.36 7.59 1.10
N GLN A 42 -19.20 7.26 -0.19
CA GLN A 42 -19.39 5.89 -0.69
C GLN A 42 -18.41 4.89 -0.04
N ARG A 43 -17.26 5.36 0.46
CA ARG A 43 -16.29 4.55 1.23
C ARG A 43 -16.46 4.66 2.74
N GLY A 44 -17.58 5.24 3.21
CA GLY A 44 -17.92 5.31 4.64
C GLY A 44 -17.29 6.48 5.41
N ALA A 45 -16.80 7.51 4.73
CA ALA A 45 -16.36 8.74 5.37
C ALA A 45 -17.49 9.75 5.58
N THR A 46 -17.31 10.63 6.57
CA THR A 46 -18.06 11.88 6.68
C THR A 46 -17.22 13.02 6.10
N THR A 47 -17.86 14.03 5.51
CA THR A 47 -17.14 15.17 4.91
C THR A 47 -17.66 16.48 5.47
N LYS A 48 -16.74 17.42 5.73
CA LYS A 48 -17.05 18.78 6.19
C LYS A 48 -16.46 19.82 5.25
N THR A 49 -17.13 20.96 5.15
CA THR A 49 -16.65 22.14 4.42
C THR A 49 -15.51 22.80 5.18
N ASP A 50 -15.69 22.96 6.49
CA ASP A 50 -14.79 23.70 7.35
C ASP A 50 -14.02 22.79 8.29
N PHE A 51 -12.81 23.23 8.62
CA PHE A 51 -11.99 22.52 9.58
C PHE A 51 -12.57 22.67 10.99
N SER A 52 -12.55 21.58 11.76
CA SER A 52 -12.95 21.53 13.16
C SER A 52 -12.15 20.43 13.87
N GLY A 53 -12.08 20.43 15.21
CA GLY A 53 -11.39 19.37 15.96
C GLY A 53 -11.92 17.94 15.70
N GLY A 54 -13.11 17.81 15.11
CA GLY A 54 -13.65 16.53 14.66
C GLY A 54 -13.01 15.97 13.38
N ILE A 55 -12.26 16.78 12.62
CA ILE A 55 -11.56 16.31 11.42
C ILE A 55 -10.49 15.30 11.81
N SER A 56 -10.43 14.20 11.07
CA SER A 56 -9.40 13.16 11.23
C SER A 56 -8.51 13.01 9.99
N LEU A 57 -8.93 13.55 8.84
CA LEU A 57 -8.18 13.51 7.59
C LEU A 57 -8.36 14.82 6.81
N VAL A 58 -7.25 15.40 6.36
CA VAL A 58 -7.21 16.50 5.39
C VAL A 58 -6.69 15.98 4.07
N VAL A 59 -7.44 16.21 3.01
CA VAL A 59 -7.00 15.97 1.64
C VAL A 59 -6.59 17.32 1.06
N HIS A 60 -5.30 17.48 0.78
CA HIS A 60 -4.78 18.69 0.15
C HIS A 60 -4.54 18.45 -1.34
N GLY A 61 -4.95 19.42 -2.15
CA GLY A 61 -4.64 19.46 -3.57
C GLY A 61 -3.83 20.69 -3.92
N ASP A 62 -3.89 21.05 -5.19
CA ASP A 62 -3.22 22.23 -5.73
C ASP A 62 -3.84 23.52 -5.16
N LEU A 63 -3.00 24.32 -4.50
CA LEU A 63 -3.37 25.61 -3.91
C LEU A 63 -3.08 26.79 -4.85
N THR A 64 -2.61 26.55 -6.07
CA THR A 64 -2.31 27.59 -7.07
C THR A 64 -3.54 28.46 -7.34
N GLY A 65 -3.37 29.76 -7.12
CA GLY A 65 -4.42 30.77 -7.28
C GLY A 65 -5.45 30.82 -6.15
N LYS A 66 -5.18 30.17 -4.99
CA LYS A 66 -5.99 30.34 -3.77
C LYS A 66 -5.30 31.26 -2.77
N GLN A 67 -6.09 31.99 -1.99
CA GLN A 67 -5.59 32.72 -0.83
C GLN A 67 -5.10 31.70 0.22
N VAL A 68 -3.86 31.86 0.67
CA VAL A 68 -3.23 30.96 1.64
C VAL A 68 -3.00 31.67 2.97
N SER A 69 -3.33 30.94 4.04
CA SER A 69 -3.19 31.28 5.46
C SER A 69 -1.78 31.69 5.83
N ASP A 70 -0.85 30.86 5.35
CA ASP A 70 0.56 31.04 5.55
C ASP A 70 1.24 31.13 4.19
N GLN A 71 1.52 32.36 3.76
CA GLN A 71 2.18 32.63 2.48
C GLN A 71 3.62 32.09 2.45
N ARG A 72 4.30 32.06 3.59
CA ARG A 72 5.64 31.45 3.70
C ARG A 72 5.56 29.94 3.57
N ARG A 73 4.43 29.33 3.94
CA ARG A 73 4.19 27.89 3.87
C ARG A 73 3.33 27.40 2.70
N ASN A 74 2.79 28.31 1.90
CA ASN A 74 1.75 28.02 0.93
C ASN A 74 0.66 27.10 1.53
N TYR A 75 0.34 27.29 2.80
CA TYR A 75 -0.64 26.48 3.52
C TYR A 75 -1.97 27.22 3.55
N SER A 76 -3.04 26.53 3.16
CA SER A 76 -4.40 26.97 3.47
C SER A 76 -4.65 26.96 4.99
N ASP A 77 -5.67 27.68 5.46
CA ASP A 77 -6.13 27.63 6.86
C ASP A 77 -6.35 26.20 7.35
N THR A 78 -6.85 25.31 6.50
CA THR A 78 -7.07 23.90 6.82
C THR A 78 -5.77 23.17 7.20
N LEU A 79 -4.66 23.46 6.51
CA LEU A 79 -3.37 22.83 6.80
C LEU A 79 -2.73 23.41 8.06
N VAL A 80 -2.86 24.72 8.27
CA VAL A 80 -2.42 25.38 9.52
C VAL A 80 -3.19 24.83 10.72
N ALA A 81 -4.51 24.65 10.59
CA ALA A 81 -5.34 24.08 11.65
C ALA A 81 -5.01 22.60 11.90
N ALA A 82 -4.74 21.80 10.86
CA ALA A 82 -4.32 20.41 11.01
C ALA A 82 -2.97 20.29 11.73
N GLU A 83 -2.00 21.16 11.43
CA GLU A 83 -0.73 21.21 12.15
C GLU A 83 -0.94 21.56 13.62
N ARG A 84 -1.77 22.56 13.91
CA ARG A 84 -2.07 22.96 15.30
C ARG A 84 -2.70 21.82 16.09
N GLU A 85 -3.64 21.06 15.52
CA GLU A 85 -4.21 19.88 16.18
C GLU A 85 -3.13 18.83 16.45
N ARG A 86 -2.22 18.57 15.49
CA ARG A 86 -1.10 17.64 15.69
C ARG A 86 -0.19 18.10 16.85
N GLU A 87 0.12 19.39 16.94
CA GLU A 87 0.92 19.98 18.04
C GLU A 87 0.22 19.85 19.40
N LEU A 88 -1.12 19.86 19.43
CA LEU A 88 -1.94 19.64 20.63
C LEU A 88 -2.11 18.14 20.99
N GLY A 89 -1.46 17.23 20.25
CA GLY A 89 -1.55 15.78 20.47
C GLY A 89 -2.77 15.12 19.79
N HIS A 90 -3.57 15.88 19.05
CA HIS A 90 -4.66 15.34 18.25
C HIS A 90 -4.19 15.09 16.82
N HIS A 91 -3.81 13.85 16.54
CA HIS A 91 -3.38 13.55 15.18
C HIS A 91 -4.51 13.74 14.15
N VAL A 92 -4.18 14.48 13.08
CA VAL A 92 -4.98 14.67 11.87
C VAL A 92 -4.15 14.16 10.70
N HIS A 93 -4.66 13.18 9.96
CA HIS A 93 -3.98 12.69 8.78
C HIS A 93 -3.98 13.77 7.69
N VAL A 94 -2.91 13.81 6.88
CA VAL A 94 -2.82 14.69 5.71
C VAL A 94 -2.41 13.83 4.54
N VAL A 95 -3.15 13.90 3.44
CA VAL A 95 -2.82 13.20 2.17
C VAL A 95 -2.97 14.17 1.01
N ASP A 96 -2.26 13.91 -0.08
CA ASP A 96 -2.41 14.68 -1.32
C ASP A 96 -3.51 14.09 -2.21
N GLY A 97 -3.64 14.60 -3.44
CA GLY A 97 -4.58 14.07 -4.43
C GLY A 97 -4.30 12.61 -4.82
N ALA A 98 -3.03 12.22 -4.91
CA ALA A 98 -2.65 10.84 -5.24
C ALA A 98 -3.03 9.88 -4.10
N GLY A 99 -2.70 10.22 -2.85
CA GLY A 99 -3.10 9.47 -1.67
C GLY A 99 -4.62 9.40 -1.49
N PHE A 100 -5.35 10.48 -1.80
CA PHE A 100 -6.81 10.38 -1.87
C PHE A 100 -7.29 9.39 -2.94
N GLY A 101 -6.60 9.34 -4.09
CA GLY A 101 -6.82 8.34 -5.12
C GLY A 101 -6.67 6.90 -4.62
N GLU A 102 -5.59 6.60 -3.90
CA GLU A 102 -5.38 5.29 -3.25
C GLU A 102 -6.57 4.92 -2.35
N LEU A 103 -6.94 5.84 -1.45
CA LEU A 103 -8.02 5.64 -0.48
C LEU A 103 -9.38 5.40 -1.13
N ILE A 104 -9.69 6.08 -2.22
CA ILE A 104 -10.93 5.90 -2.97
C ILE A 104 -11.00 4.53 -3.65
N HIS A 105 -9.86 3.91 -3.93
CA HIS A 105 -9.76 2.56 -4.50
C HIS A 105 -9.66 1.46 -3.44
N GLY A 106 -9.61 1.83 -2.15
CA GLY A 106 -9.47 0.88 -1.04
C GLY A 106 -8.03 0.51 -0.74
N LEU A 107 -7.06 1.25 -1.28
CA LEU A 107 -5.65 1.13 -0.95
C LEU A 107 -5.29 2.10 0.18
N SER A 108 -4.17 1.82 0.85
CA SER A 108 -3.67 2.67 1.92
C SER A 108 -2.89 3.86 1.34
N ALA A 109 -3.01 5.03 1.96
CA ALA A 109 -2.30 6.23 1.55
C ALA A 109 -1.32 6.71 2.61
N ARG A 110 -0.21 7.29 2.17
CA ARG A 110 0.80 7.82 3.07
C ARG A 110 0.30 9.10 3.75
N CYS A 111 0.45 9.15 5.07
CA CYS A 111 0.21 10.34 5.85
C CYS A 111 1.43 11.29 5.72
N LEU A 112 1.19 12.46 5.16
CA LEU A 112 2.21 13.46 4.86
C LEU A 112 2.65 14.21 6.13
N GLU A 113 3.95 14.51 6.17
CA GLU A 113 4.53 15.38 7.18
C GLU A 113 4.28 16.84 6.81
N LEU A 114 3.80 17.62 7.78
CA LEU A 114 3.78 19.08 7.68
C LEU A 114 5.10 19.57 8.28
N ARG A 115 6.06 19.96 7.45
CA ARG A 115 7.37 20.44 7.91
C ARG A 115 7.41 21.95 8.04
N ARG A 116 8.21 22.43 8.99
CA ARG A 116 8.69 23.83 9.00
C ARG A 116 9.73 24.01 7.89
N PRO A 117 9.62 25.05 7.04
CA PRO A 117 10.65 25.32 6.04
C PRO A 117 11.99 25.59 6.73
N ARG A 118 13.09 25.05 6.17
CA ARG A 118 14.46 25.48 6.53
C ARG A 118 14.61 26.95 6.11
N ARG A 119 15.38 27.74 6.89
CA ARG A 119 15.62 29.18 6.59
C ARG A 119 15.99 29.37 5.12
N GLY A 120 15.18 30.15 4.39
CA GLY A 120 15.40 30.49 2.98
C GLY A 120 14.82 29.49 1.96
N GLY A 121 14.28 28.35 2.40
CA GLY A 121 13.58 27.41 1.54
C GLY A 121 12.10 27.71 1.44
N GLY A 122 11.54 27.58 0.23
CA GLY A 122 10.11 27.50 0.05
C GLY A 122 9.53 26.29 0.81
N PRO A 123 8.25 26.33 1.15
CA PRO A 123 7.61 25.29 1.93
C PRO A 123 7.24 24.10 1.07
N VAL A 124 7.39 22.92 1.66
CA VAL A 124 7.12 21.67 0.97
C VAL A 124 6.28 20.83 1.93
N VAL A 125 5.07 20.47 1.53
CA VAL A 125 4.46 19.25 2.07
C VAL A 125 5.33 18.13 1.56
N VAL A 126 6.22 17.64 2.41
CA VAL A 126 7.21 16.64 2.00
C VAL A 126 6.51 15.29 2.10
N PRO A 127 6.41 14.53 1.01
CA PRO A 127 6.23 13.09 1.16
C PRO A 127 7.34 12.64 2.10
N ALA A 128 7.00 12.11 3.29
CA ALA A 128 8.01 11.42 4.08
C ALA A 128 8.72 10.47 3.10
N SER A 129 10.04 10.43 3.09
CA SER A 129 10.82 9.90 1.95
C SER A 129 10.23 8.57 1.45
N ALA A 130 9.65 8.57 0.25
CA ALA A 130 9.16 7.37 -0.41
C ALA A 130 10.09 7.16 -1.60
N THR A 131 11.07 6.31 -1.41
CA THR A 131 12.06 5.95 -2.44
C THR A 131 11.48 4.98 -3.49
N TYR A 132 10.18 4.69 -3.47
CA TYR A 132 9.59 3.60 -4.26
C TYR A 132 8.20 3.99 -4.82
N ASP A 133 8.13 4.43 -6.08
CA ASP A 133 6.87 4.82 -6.74
C ASP A 133 5.89 3.65 -6.96
N VAL A 134 6.28 2.43 -6.61
CA VAL A 134 5.56 1.18 -6.89
C VAL A 134 5.25 0.35 -5.64
N LEU A 135 5.88 0.65 -4.50
CA LEU A 135 5.59 -0.02 -3.22
C LEU A 135 4.57 0.82 -2.43
N GLY A 136 3.50 0.16 -2.00
CA GLY A 136 2.42 0.73 -1.20
C GLY A 136 2.72 0.71 0.29
N ALA A 137 1.64 0.63 1.08
CA ALA A 137 1.74 0.54 2.54
C ALA A 137 2.46 -0.75 3.00
N PRO A 138 2.97 -0.77 4.24
CA PRO A 138 3.49 -1.97 4.85
C PRO A 138 2.45 -3.10 4.77
N LEU A 139 2.90 -4.26 4.31
CA LEU A 139 2.08 -5.43 4.16
C LEU A 139 1.73 -5.98 5.55
N THR A 140 0.47 -6.35 5.73
CA THR A 140 -0.01 -7.00 6.94
C THR A 140 -0.71 -8.29 6.53
N ALA A 141 -0.31 -9.41 7.14
CA ALA A 141 -0.97 -10.69 6.91
C ALA A 141 -2.44 -10.59 7.36
N ARG A 142 -3.36 -11.09 6.53
CA ARG A 142 -4.78 -11.05 6.89
C ARG A 142 -5.07 -12.19 7.86
N LYS A 143 -5.93 -11.92 8.84
CA LYS A 143 -6.56 -13.01 9.60
C LYS A 143 -7.64 -13.61 8.73
N VAL A 144 -7.45 -14.85 8.28
CA VAL A 144 -8.49 -15.60 7.57
C VAL A 144 -9.67 -15.82 8.53
N THR A 145 -10.82 -15.23 8.20
CA THR A 145 -12.09 -15.53 8.86
C THR A 145 -12.68 -16.77 8.21
N GLN A 146 -12.80 -17.87 8.95
CA GLN A 146 -13.50 -19.07 8.50
C GLN A 146 -14.92 -18.71 8.05
N HIS A 147 -15.27 -19.00 6.80
CA HIS A 147 -16.64 -18.80 6.32
C HIS A 147 -17.56 -19.84 6.97
N GLY A 148 -18.65 -19.39 7.58
CA GLY A 148 -19.62 -20.26 8.24
C GLY A 148 -20.31 -21.16 7.21
N ALA A 149 -20.14 -22.47 7.38
CA ALA A 149 -20.72 -23.51 6.54
C ALA A 149 -22.23 -23.31 6.33
N ARG A 150 -22.63 -22.97 5.10
CA ARG A 150 -23.99 -23.20 4.62
C ARG A 150 -24.00 -23.33 3.09
N GLU A 151 -24.17 -24.59 2.68
CA GLU A 151 -24.66 -25.06 1.39
C GLU A 151 -24.00 -24.46 0.14
N LEU A 152 -22.88 -25.06 -0.29
CA LEU A 152 -22.49 -25.29 -1.68
C LEU A 152 -21.29 -26.24 -1.68
N THR A 153 -21.51 -27.51 -2.01
CA THR A 153 -20.50 -28.59 -2.15
C THR A 153 -19.69 -28.42 -3.44
N VAL A 154 -19.00 -27.29 -3.55
CA VAL A 154 -17.71 -27.19 -4.24
C VAL A 154 -16.65 -27.33 -3.14
N ASP A 155 -15.43 -27.76 -3.44
CA ASP A 155 -14.35 -28.02 -2.47
C ASP A 155 -13.85 -26.71 -1.81
N LEU A 156 -14.74 -26.10 -1.03
CA LEU A 156 -14.55 -24.87 -0.28
C LEU A 156 -13.51 -25.10 0.81
N ASP A 157 -13.43 -26.32 1.34
CA ASP A 157 -12.44 -26.69 2.35
C ASP A 157 -11.02 -26.64 1.77
N ALA A 158 -10.78 -27.22 0.59
CA ALA A 158 -9.48 -27.11 -0.08
C ALA A 158 -9.12 -25.65 -0.48
N LEU A 159 -10.14 -24.85 -0.84
CA LEU A 159 -9.96 -23.41 -1.14
C LEU A 159 -9.65 -22.60 0.13
N ASP A 160 -10.31 -22.89 1.25
CA ASP A 160 -10.11 -22.24 2.54
C ASP A 160 -8.75 -22.64 3.14
N GLU A 161 -8.36 -23.91 3.04
CA GLU A 161 -7.02 -24.40 3.41
C GLU A 161 -5.93 -23.74 2.56
N GLY A 162 -6.14 -23.66 1.23
CA GLY A 162 -5.21 -22.97 0.34
C GLY A 162 -5.07 -21.49 0.68
N THR A 163 -6.18 -20.82 1.02
CA THR A 163 -6.20 -19.41 1.42
C THR A 163 -5.50 -19.19 2.78
N ALA A 164 -5.75 -20.07 3.75
CA ALA A 164 -5.08 -20.04 5.06
C ALA A 164 -3.58 -20.27 4.94
N ALA A 165 -3.16 -21.24 4.12
CA ALA A 165 -1.76 -21.52 3.84
C ALA A 165 -1.07 -20.34 3.14
N HIS A 166 -1.75 -19.69 2.19
CA HIS A 166 -1.25 -18.48 1.52
C HIS A 166 -1.02 -17.34 2.51
N GLU A 167 -2.02 -16.98 3.32
CA GLU A 167 -1.91 -15.91 4.32
C GLU A 167 -0.88 -16.23 5.42
N SER A 168 -0.78 -17.49 5.84
CA SER A 168 0.26 -17.94 6.78
C SER A 168 1.66 -17.81 6.17
N THR A 169 1.82 -18.09 4.87
CA THR A 169 3.09 -17.95 4.17
C THR A 169 3.50 -16.48 4.06
N ILE A 170 2.55 -15.57 3.77
CA ILE A 170 2.77 -14.12 3.81
C ILE A 170 3.22 -13.68 5.22
N GLY A 171 2.53 -14.13 6.27
CA GLY A 171 2.90 -13.81 7.66
C GLY A 171 4.33 -14.24 8.00
N ALA A 172 4.70 -15.47 7.63
CA ALA A 172 6.04 -15.99 7.85
C ALA A 172 7.12 -15.25 7.04
N LEU A 173 6.80 -14.84 5.80
CA LEU A 173 7.71 -14.03 4.98
C LEU A 173 7.95 -12.65 5.60
N ILE A 174 6.88 -11.99 6.08
CA ILE A 174 6.97 -10.69 6.77
C ILE A 174 7.89 -10.82 7.99
N GLU A 175 7.71 -11.84 8.82
CA GLU A 175 8.52 -12.07 10.01
C GLU A 175 10.01 -12.34 9.65
N HIS A 176 10.25 -13.18 8.64
CA HIS A 176 11.60 -13.50 8.17
C HIS A 176 12.36 -12.28 7.67
N LEU A 177 11.71 -11.39 6.90
CA LEU A 177 12.32 -10.16 6.40
C LEU A 177 12.45 -9.09 7.49
N ALA A 178 11.52 -9.03 8.44
CA ALA A 178 11.61 -8.13 9.59
C ALA A 178 12.84 -8.44 10.47
N HIS A 179 13.21 -9.72 10.65
CA HIS A 179 14.46 -10.10 11.33
C HIS A 179 15.73 -9.60 10.64
N ARG A 180 15.65 -9.20 9.37
CA ARG A 180 16.73 -8.60 8.58
C ARG A 180 16.57 -7.07 8.45
N HIS A 181 15.66 -6.47 9.19
CA HIS A 181 15.29 -5.06 9.09
C HIS A 181 14.81 -4.63 7.69
N VAL A 182 14.19 -5.55 6.95
CA VAL A 182 13.57 -5.29 5.65
C VAL A 182 12.06 -5.19 5.83
N GLU A 183 11.48 -4.07 5.44
CA GLU A 183 10.04 -3.85 5.47
C GLU A 183 9.40 -4.40 4.19
N VAL A 184 8.31 -5.15 4.34
CA VAL A 184 7.52 -5.70 3.24
C VAL A 184 6.33 -4.80 2.98
N HIS A 185 6.05 -4.54 1.71
CA HIS A 185 5.02 -3.62 1.25
C HIS A 185 4.05 -4.31 0.29
N THR A 186 2.85 -3.74 0.20
CA THR A 186 1.89 -4.05 -0.87
C THR A 186 2.19 -3.23 -2.13
N PHE A 187 1.29 -3.26 -3.11
CA PHE A 187 1.36 -2.47 -4.35
C PHE A 187 0.68 -1.10 -4.21
N THR A 188 1.09 -0.16 -5.06
CA THR A 188 0.35 1.10 -5.29
C THR A 188 -0.71 0.93 -6.38
N ARG A 189 -1.65 1.85 -6.51
CA ARG A 189 -2.72 1.76 -7.51
C ARG A 189 -2.26 1.53 -8.95
N ASN A 190 -1.15 2.17 -9.33
CA ASN A 190 -0.65 2.15 -10.70
C ASN A 190 0.41 1.07 -10.92
N SER A 191 0.74 0.27 -9.91
CA SER A 191 1.66 -0.86 -10.05
C SER A 191 0.92 -2.19 -10.20
N PRO A 192 1.59 -3.24 -10.72
CA PRO A 192 1.02 -4.59 -10.76
C PRO A 192 0.63 -5.08 -9.36
N ARG A 193 -0.38 -5.95 -9.30
CA ARG A 193 -0.93 -6.46 -8.04
C ARG A 193 -0.16 -7.67 -7.52
N PHE A 194 1.12 -7.49 -7.24
CA PHE A 194 1.95 -8.50 -6.58
C PHE A 194 1.51 -8.69 -5.12
N ASP A 195 1.81 -9.87 -4.54
CA ASP A 195 1.40 -10.18 -3.16
C ASP A 195 2.28 -9.46 -2.13
N ALA A 196 3.58 -9.39 -2.39
CA ALA A 196 4.57 -8.74 -1.54
C ALA A 196 5.68 -8.08 -2.36
N GLY A 197 6.18 -6.94 -1.88
CA GLY A 197 7.33 -6.27 -2.47
C GLY A 197 8.20 -5.62 -1.42
N TRP A 198 9.51 -5.62 -1.62
CA TRP A 198 10.47 -4.99 -0.71
C TRP A 198 11.68 -4.50 -1.50
N ALA A 199 12.44 -3.58 -0.91
CA ALA A 199 13.61 -3.03 -1.54
C ALA A 199 14.85 -3.15 -0.66
N VAL A 200 15.97 -3.51 -1.29
CA VAL A 200 17.29 -3.57 -0.66
C VAL A 200 18.27 -2.82 -1.57
N GLY A 201 18.76 -1.68 -1.12
CA GLY A 201 19.61 -0.82 -1.93
C GLY A 201 18.90 -0.31 -3.19
N LYS A 202 19.34 -0.74 -4.38
CA LYS A 202 18.72 -0.43 -5.68
C LYS A 202 17.97 -1.62 -6.29
N GLU A 203 17.81 -2.70 -5.55
CA GLU A 203 17.06 -3.86 -5.97
C GLU A 203 15.64 -3.78 -5.42
N LEU A 204 14.67 -3.97 -6.31
CA LEU A 204 13.25 -4.05 -5.98
C LEU A 204 12.81 -5.49 -6.18
N PHE A 205 12.50 -6.16 -5.09
CA PHE A 205 11.98 -7.51 -5.08
C PHE A 205 10.45 -7.45 -5.17
N VAL A 206 9.89 -8.23 -6.10
CA VAL A 206 8.43 -8.38 -6.25
C VAL A 206 8.07 -9.84 -6.26
N ALA A 207 7.17 -10.21 -5.37
CA ALA A 207 6.86 -11.58 -5.05
C ALA A 207 5.41 -11.94 -5.36
N GLU A 208 5.25 -13.13 -5.92
CA GLU A 208 3.99 -13.86 -5.92
C GLU A 208 4.10 -15.01 -4.90
N VAL A 209 3.09 -15.18 -4.06
CA VAL A 209 3.04 -16.20 -3.02
C VAL A 209 2.04 -17.28 -3.42
N LYS A 210 2.49 -18.53 -3.54
CA LYS A 210 1.63 -19.67 -3.89
C LYS A 210 1.55 -20.70 -2.77
N SER A 211 0.31 -21.04 -2.42
CA SER A 211 0.00 -22.25 -1.67
C SER A 211 0.15 -23.47 -2.58
N LEU A 212 0.78 -24.52 -2.06
CA LEU A 212 0.91 -25.80 -2.74
C LEU A 212 -0.03 -26.86 -2.14
N THR A 213 -0.79 -26.49 -1.12
CA THR A 213 -1.80 -27.33 -0.48
C THR A 213 -3.15 -27.21 -1.20
N GLY A 214 -3.92 -28.30 -1.23
CA GLY A 214 -5.27 -28.34 -1.82
C GLY A 214 -5.36 -28.26 -3.36
N THR A 215 -4.24 -28.12 -4.10
CA THR A 215 -4.26 -27.98 -5.56
C THR A 215 -3.06 -28.65 -6.27
N SER A 216 -3.09 -28.71 -7.61
CA SER A 216 -1.96 -29.20 -8.41
C SER A 216 -0.75 -28.26 -8.29
N GLN A 217 0.33 -28.73 -7.66
CA GLN A 217 1.56 -27.95 -7.47
C GLN A 217 2.09 -27.39 -8.79
N ASP A 218 2.11 -28.23 -9.82
CA ASP A 218 2.60 -27.84 -11.14
C ASP A 218 1.81 -26.69 -11.75
N GLN A 219 0.49 -26.71 -11.58
CA GLN A 219 -0.37 -25.64 -12.06
C GLN A 219 -0.11 -24.34 -11.29
N GLN A 220 -0.04 -24.40 -9.96
CA GLN A 220 0.20 -23.21 -9.13
C GLN A 220 1.56 -22.58 -9.43
N ILE A 221 2.59 -23.39 -9.58
CA ILE A 221 3.94 -22.91 -9.88
C ILE A 221 3.99 -22.29 -11.29
N ARG A 222 3.35 -22.91 -12.30
CA ARG A 222 3.25 -22.31 -13.65
C ARG A 222 2.54 -20.96 -13.64
N LEU A 223 1.43 -20.87 -12.91
CA LEU A 223 0.68 -19.62 -12.75
C LEU A 223 1.54 -18.56 -12.06
N GLY A 224 2.20 -18.92 -10.96
CA GLY A 224 3.08 -18.02 -10.21
C GLY A 224 4.25 -17.51 -11.04
N ILE A 225 4.89 -18.37 -11.85
CA ILE A 225 5.93 -17.97 -12.80
C ILE A 225 5.38 -16.96 -13.80
N GLY A 226 4.22 -17.24 -14.41
CA GLY A 226 3.61 -16.33 -15.38
C GLY A 226 3.31 -14.95 -14.78
N GLN A 227 2.73 -14.92 -13.58
CA GLN A 227 2.40 -13.69 -12.87
C GLN A 227 3.64 -12.88 -12.49
N VAL A 228 4.65 -13.50 -11.88
CA VAL A 228 5.83 -12.75 -11.43
C VAL A 228 6.66 -12.21 -12.60
N LEU A 229 6.70 -12.93 -13.73
CA LEU A 229 7.33 -12.44 -14.96
C LEU A 229 6.57 -11.26 -15.56
N ASP A 230 5.23 -11.31 -15.56
CA ASP A 230 4.38 -10.21 -16.01
C ASP A 230 4.59 -8.96 -15.14
N TYR A 231 4.56 -9.11 -13.80
CA TYR A 231 4.84 -8.01 -12.88
C TYR A 231 6.21 -7.40 -13.14
N ALA A 232 7.24 -8.24 -13.28
CA ALA A 232 8.59 -7.77 -13.52
C ALA A 232 8.71 -7.03 -14.86
N HIS A 233 8.03 -7.50 -15.92
CA HIS A 233 7.99 -6.83 -17.21
C HIS A 233 7.34 -5.44 -17.12
N GLN A 234 6.16 -5.36 -16.50
CA GLN A 234 5.46 -4.08 -16.31
C GLN A 234 6.31 -3.11 -15.48
N LEU A 235 6.89 -3.56 -14.37
CA LEU A 235 7.69 -2.71 -13.49
C LEU A 235 8.99 -2.23 -14.13
N ARG A 236 9.64 -3.03 -14.99
CA ARG A 236 10.84 -2.57 -15.72
C ARG A 236 10.54 -1.37 -16.61
N SER A 237 9.31 -1.23 -17.11
CA SER A 237 8.91 -0.05 -17.90
C SER A 237 8.60 1.19 -17.05
N MET A 238 8.29 1.01 -15.77
CA MET A 238 7.78 2.07 -14.89
C MET A 238 8.79 2.55 -13.84
N ALA A 239 9.59 1.63 -13.28
CA ALA A 239 10.47 1.88 -12.14
C ALA A 239 11.89 2.22 -12.62
N SER A 240 12.08 3.46 -13.10
CA SER A 240 13.39 3.92 -13.55
C SER A 240 14.42 3.87 -12.42
N GLY A 241 15.57 3.22 -12.67
CA GLY A 241 16.70 3.15 -11.73
C GLY A 241 16.67 1.98 -10.73
N TRP A 242 15.63 1.15 -10.78
CA TRP A 242 15.52 -0.09 -9.99
C TRP A 242 15.94 -1.32 -10.79
N SER A 243 16.68 -2.22 -10.14
CA SER A 243 16.87 -3.58 -10.64
C SER A 243 15.73 -4.46 -10.13
N ILE A 244 14.86 -4.91 -11.03
CA ILE A 244 13.67 -5.69 -10.66
C ILE A 244 14.04 -7.17 -10.47
N ARG A 245 13.80 -7.69 -9.27
CA ARG A 245 14.04 -9.08 -8.87
C ARG A 245 12.70 -9.81 -8.68
N PRO A 246 12.26 -10.63 -9.66
CA PRO A 246 11.07 -11.45 -9.50
C PRO A 246 11.34 -12.58 -8.49
N VAL A 247 10.43 -12.76 -7.54
CA VAL A 247 10.50 -13.80 -6.51
C VAL A 247 9.24 -14.66 -6.57
N LEU A 248 9.40 -15.97 -6.60
CA LEU A 248 8.29 -16.90 -6.39
C LEU A 248 8.44 -17.50 -4.99
N VAL A 249 7.48 -17.20 -4.12
CA VAL A 249 7.46 -17.68 -2.73
C VAL A 249 6.45 -18.81 -2.64
N LEU A 250 6.88 -19.98 -2.21
CA LEU A 250 6.01 -21.15 -2.04
C LEU A 250 5.78 -21.43 -0.55
N GLU A 251 4.60 -21.95 -0.22
CA GLU A 251 4.27 -22.42 1.13
C GLU A 251 5.25 -23.51 1.61
N LYS A 252 5.72 -24.37 0.70
CA LYS A 252 6.64 -25.48 0.98
C LYS A 252 7.50 -25.80 -0.22
N GLN A 253 8.54 -26.61 -0.02
CA GLN A 253 9.40 -27.08 -1.10
C GLN A 253 8.56 -27.78 -2.19
N PRO A 254 8.75 -27.45 -3.48
CA PRO A 254 8.08 -28.17 -4.56
C PRO A 254 8.55 -29.62 -4.59
N ALA A 255 7.66 -30.55 -4.92
CA ALA A 255 8.00 -31.98 -4.95
C ALA A 255 8.97 -32.36 -6.08
N ASP A 256 9.04 -31.54 -7.14
CA ASP A 256 9.88 -31.77 -8.31
C ASP A 256 10.94 -30.66 -8.41
N ASP A 257 12.21 -31.06 -8.27
CA ASP A 257 13.37 -30.16 -8.30
C ASP A 257 13.54 -29.41 -9.63
N ARG A 258 12.90 -29.87 -10.71
CA ARG A 258 12.94 -29.16 -11.99
C ARG A 258 12.43 -27.72 -11.88
N TRP A 259 11.57 -27.43 -10.91
CA TRP A 259 11.06 -26.08 -10.67
C TRP A 259 12.14 -25.13 -10.20
N THR A 260 13.08 -25.61 -9.39
CA THR A 260 14.26 -24.85 -8.97
C THR A 260 15.14 -24.53 -10.16
N SER A 261 15.48 -25.54 -10.97
CA SER A 261 16.31 -25.33 -12.17
C SER A 261 15.64 -24.40 -13.19
N LEU A 262 14.33 -24.52 -13.39
CA LEU A 262 13.59 -23.64 -14.30
C LEU A 262 13.59 -22.19 -13.80
N ALA A 263 13.28 -21.97 -12.51
CA ALA A 263 13.24 -20.64 -11.92
C ALA A 263 14.60 -19.94 -12.04
N GLU A 264 15.69 -20.66 -11.74
CA GLU A 264 17.06 -20.16 -11.92
C GLU A 264 17.33 -19.77 -13.38
N ALA A 265 17.01 -20.66 -14.33
CA ALA A 265 17.26 -20.45 -15.76
C ALA A 265 16.55 -19.20 -16.33
N ILE A 266 15.41 -18.80 -15.76
CA ILE A 266 14.63 -17.63 -16.19
C ILE A 266 14.81 -16.41 -15.26
N GLY A 267 15.73 -16.50 -14.28
CA GLY A 267 16.07 -15.40 -13.38
C GLY A 267 15.01 -15.07 -12.33
N ILE A 268 14.18 -16.06 -11.96
CA ILE A 268 13.26 -15.97 -10.82
C ILE A 268 13.93 -16.53 -9.58
N GLN A 269 13.89 -15.77 -8.49
CA GLN A 269 14.31 -16.27 -7.21
C GLN A 269 13.21 -17.12 -6.59
N LEU A 270 13.40 -18.45 -6.59
CA LEU A 270 12.48 -19.39 -5.96
C LEU A 270 12.84 -19.56 -4.49
N THR A 271 11.84 -19.47 -3.61
CA THR A 271 12.03 -19.67 -2.18
C THR A 271 10.78 -20.25 -1.53
N TRP A 272 10.89 -20.81 -0.32
CA TRP A 272 9.75 -21.42 0.37
C TRP A 272 9.84 -21.36 1.89
N ALA A 273 8.68 -21.42 2.55
CA ALA A 273 8.62 -21.48 4.00
C ALA A 273 9.15 -22.83 4.55
N PRO A 274 9.59 -22.87 5.82
CA PRO A 274 9.77 -21.72 6.73
C PRO A 274 11.11 -21.00 6.55
N GLY A 275 12.03 -21.53 5.73
CA GLY A 275 13.42 -21.07 5.70
C GLY A 275 13.67 -19.86 4.79
N PHE A 276 12.81 -19.66 3.79
CA PHE A 276 12.89 -18.60 2.78
C PHE A 276 14.33 -18.34 2.30
N GLN A 277 15.03 -19.40 1.89
CA GLN A 277 16.42 -19.31 1.47
C GLN A 277 16.57 -18.33 0.28
N GLY A 278 17.62 -17.52 0.33
CA GLY A 278 17.95 -16.55 -0.71
C GLY A 278 17.30 -15.17 -0.56
N VAL A 279 16.20 -15.03 0.21
CA VAL A 279 15.56 -13.74 0.52
C VAL A 279 15.84 -13.27 1.95
#